data_AF-R9I5N4-F1
#
_entry.id   AF-R9I5N4-F1
#
_cell.length_a   1.000
_cell.length_b   1.000
_cell.length_c   1.000
_cell.angle_alpha   90.00
_cell.angle_beta   90.00
_cell.angle_gamma   90.00
#
_symmetry.space_group_name_H-M   'P 1'
#
loop_
_entity.id
_entity.type
_entity.pdbx_description
1 polymer ?
#
loop_
_entity_poly.entity_id
_entity_poly.type
_entity_poly.pdbx_seq_one_letter_code
_entity_poly.pdbx_strand_id
1 'polypeptide(L)'
;MKQTVIIGILLGILLLTGCDNNEKEHDFVGIFTTANGIKFELRPDSTSIITFKDSMIYESSWKISKDRNNETYANIEFAGYQNYYYLKNGKLYRSIREMNHDALGEEVKYIE
;
A
#
# COMPACT_ATOMS: atom_id res chain seq x y z
N MET A 1 -4.29 -63.07 -17.81
CA MET A 1 -4.80 -61.68 -17.73
C MET A 1 -4.94 -61.26 -16.27
N LYS A 2 -4.00 -60.48 -15.73
CA LYS A 2 -4.23 -59.46 -14.68
C LYS A 2 -3.08 -58.46 -14.81
N GLN A 3 -3.32 -57.36 -15.53
CA GLN A 3 -2.37 -56.24 -15.59
C GLN A 3 -2.58 -55.39 -14.34
N THR A 4 -1.54 -55.21 -13.55
CA THR A 4 -1.51 -54.29 -12.41
C THR A 4 -1.28 -52.89 -12.96
N VAL A 5 -2.31 -52.05 -12.96
CA VAL A 5 -2.21 -50.64 -13.40
C VAL A 5 -1.80 -49.80 -12.20
N ILE A 6 -0.57 -49.30 -12.19
CA ILE A 6 -0.09 -48.30 -11.24
C ILE A 6 -0.47 -46.93 -11.81
N ILE A 7 -1.48 -46.28 -11.22
CA ILE A 7 -1.86 -44.90 -11.54
C ILE A 7 -0.86 -43.97 -10.86
N GLY A 8 0.14 -43.52 -11.64
CA GLY A 8 1.06 -42.45 -11.22
C GLY A 8 0.34 -41.11 -11.28
N ILE A 9 0.21 -40.46 -10.12
CA ILE A 9 -0.30 -39.09 -10.00
C ILE A 9 0.75 -38.14 -10.59
N LEU A 10 0.47 -37.60 -11.77
CA LEU A 10 1.28 -36.54 -12.37
C LEU A 10 0.76 -35.19 -11.85
N LEU A 11 1.33 -34.72 -10.72
CA LEU A 11 1.19 -33.32 -10.29
C LEU A 11 1.96 -32.45 -11.31
N GLY A 12 1.27 -32.01 -12.35
CA GLY A 12 1.76 -30.98 -13.25
C GLY A 12 1.72 -29.63 -12.55
N ILE A 13 2.73 -29.32 -11.73
CA ILE A 13 2.98 -27.95 -11.30
C ILE A 13 3.55 -27.22 -12.50
N LEU A 14 2.67 -26.61 -13.29
CA LEU A 14 3.04 -25.56 -14.22
C LEU A 14 3.49 -24.37 -13.37
N LEU A 15 4.80 -24.27 -13.13
CA LEU A 15 5.43 -23.02 -12.71
C LEU A 15 5.29 -22.06 -13.89
N LEU A 16 4.17 -21.34 -13.94
CA LEU A 16 4.10 -20.10 -14.68
C LEU A 16 5.03 -19.13 -13.94
N THR A 17 6.28 -19.08 -14.40
CA THR A 17 7.17 -17.94 -14.22
C THR A 17 6.50 -16.75 -14.89
N GLY A 18 5.57 -16.12 -14.18
CA GLY A 18 5.03 -14.82 -14.51
C GLY A 18 6.15 -13.80 -14.38
N CYS A 19 6.30 -12.98 -15.42
CA CYS A 19 7.32 -11.96 -15.58
C CYS A 19 7.69 -11.28 -14.26
N ASP A 20 8.96 -11.38 -13.90
CA ASP A 20 9.60 -10.56 -12.87
C ASP A 20 9.73 -9.14 -13.43
N ASN A 21 8.59 -8.46 -13.52
CA ASN A 21 8.58 -7.02 -13.61
C ASN A 21 9.12 -6.57 -12.26
N ASN A 22 10.36 -6.12 -12.23
CA ASN A 22 10.90 -5.32 -11.12
C ASN A 22 10.13 -3.98 -11.10
N GLU A 23 8.79 -4.01 -10.92
CA GLU A 23 8.06 -2.89 -10.34
C GLU A 23 8.69 -2.75 -8.97
N LYS A 24 9.40 -1.63 -8.75
CA LYS A 24 9.99 -1.28 -7.45
C LYS A 24 8.98 -1.67 -6.37
N GLU A 25 9.37 -2.60 -5.51
CA GLU A 25 8.58 -2.98 -4.36
C GLU A 25 8.45 -1.72 -3.49
N HIS A 26 7.37 -0.98 -3.70
CA HIS A 26 7.10 0.24 -2.98
C HIS A 26 6.44 -0.15 -1.67
N ASP A 27 7.28 -0.38 -0.67
CA ASP A 27 6.79 -0.71 0.65
C ASP A 27 6.26 0.55 1.34
N PHE A 28 4.95 0.77 1.21
CA PHE A 28 4.25 1.82 1.98
C PHE A 28 4.01 1.38 3.43
N VAL A 29 4.20 0.10 3.76
CA VAL A 29 4.08 -0.39 5.13
C VAL A 29 5.12 0.32 5.99
N GLY A 30 4.70 0.66 7.20
CA GLY A 30 5.57 1.26 8.19
C GLY A 30 4.91 2.43 8.88
N ILE A 31 5.72 3.13 9.65
CA ILE A 31 5.27 4.26 10.46
C ILE A 31 5.91 5.51 9.90
N PHE A 32 5.11 6.54 9.65
CA PHE A 32 5.61 7.85 9.27
C PHE A 32 4.90 8.97 10.02
N THR A 33 5.57 10.10 10.12
CA THR A 33 5.04 11.30 10.76
C THR A 33 5.06 12.48 9.80
N THR A 34 4.02 13.30 9.86
CA THR A 34 3.98 14.57 9.14
C THR A 34 4.70 15.66 9.95
N ALA A 35 5.05 16.78 9.31
CA ALA A 35 5.69 17.92 9.99
C ALA A 35 4.86 18.45 11.16
N ASN A 36 3.53 18.35 11.07
CA ASN A 36 2.61 18.76 12.13
C ASN A 36 2.47 17.73 13.28
N GLY A 37 3.19 16.61 13.22
CA GLY A 37 3.23 15.60 14.28
C GLY A 37 2.08 14.60 14.25
N ILE A 38 1.36 14.48 13.12
CA ILE A 38 0.39 13.39 12.92
C ILE A 38 1.18 12.14 12.55
N LYS A 39 0.92 11.03 13.24
CA LYS A 39 1.55 9.73 12.97
C LYS A 39 0.59 8.84 12.19
N PHE A 40 1.11 8.16 11.19
CA PHE A 40 0.43 7.14 10.42
C PHE A 40 1.19 5.84 10.55
N GLU A 41 0.48 4.75 10.78
CA GLU A 41 1.00 3.38 10.75
C GLU A 41 0.23 2.62 9.67
N LEU A 42 0.87 2.28 8.56
CA LEU A 42 0.30 1.45 7.51
C LEU A 42 0.77 0.02 7.71
N ARG A 43 -0.17 -0.92 7.85
CA ARG A 43 0.13 -2.34 8.13
C ARG A 43 0.01 -3.22 6.89
N PRO A 44 0.72 -4.37 6.83
CA PRO A 44 0.66 -5.28 5.68
C PRO A 44 -0.74 -5.81 5.36
N ASP A 45 -1.64 -5.86 6.35
CA ASP A 45 -3.01 -6.35 6.20
C ASP A 45 -4.00 -5.29 5.67
N SER A 46 -3.50 -4.18 5.13
CA SER A 46 -4.31 -3.05 4.63
C SER A 46 -5.08 -2.28 5.71
N THR A 47 -4.83 -2.55 6.99
CA THR A 47 -5.29 -1.70 8.10
C THR A 47 -4.28 -0.59 8.39
N SER A 48 -4.74 0.48 9.02
CA SER A 48 -3.87 1.58 9.45
C SER A 48 -4.33 2.23 10.74
N ILE A 49 -3.41 2.92 11.40
CA ILE A 49 -3.71 3.79 12.55
C ILE A 49 -3.23 5.20 12.25
N ILE A 50 -4.09 6.17 12.53
CA ILE A 50 -3.75 7.60 12.54
C ILE A 50 -3.75 8.08 13.98
N THR A 51 -2.63 8.61 14.47
CA THR A 51 -2.53 9.24 15.79
C THR A 51 -2.32 10.75 15.60
N PHE A 52 -3.29 11.54 16.05
CA PHE A 52 -3.21 13.00 16.01
C PHE A 52 -2.41 13.55 17.19
N LYS A 53 -2.05 14.83 17.10
CA LYS A 53 -1.19 15.52 18.07
C LYS A 53 -1.77 15.55 19.50
N ASP A 54 -3.10 15.57 19.61
CA ASP A 54 -3.84 15.48 20.87
C ASP A 54 -3.99 14.04 21.39
N SER A 55 -3.28 13.09 20.79
CA SER A 55 -3.35 11.65 21.06
C SER A 55 -4.69 11.01 20.69
N MET A 56 -5.55 11.69 19.90
CA MET A 56 -6.71 11.03 19.30
C MET A 56 -6.23 9.95 18.32
N ILE A 57 -6.80 8.75 18.43
CA ILE A 57 -6.47 7.59 17.62
C ILE A 57 -7.66 7.28 16.71
N TYR A 58 -7.37 7.06 15.43
CA TYR A 58 -8.35 6.62 14.45
C TYR A 58 -7.86 5.36 13.75
N GLU A 59 -8.66 4.28 13.85
CA GLU A 59 -8.44 3.06 13.09
C GLU A 59 -8.99 3.24 11.68
N SER A 60 -8.22 2.80 10.69
CA SER A 60 -8.49 3.07 9.29
C SER A 60 -8.03 1.92 8.39
N SER A 61 -8.21 2.07 7.09
CA SER A 61 -7.69 1.19 6.05
C SER A 61 -6.88 1.97 5.03
N TRP A 62 -5.99 1.26 4.33
CA TRP A 62 -5.25 1.82 3.21
C TRP A 62 -5.18 0.81 2.07
N LYS A 63 -4.85 1.31 0.87
CA LYS A 63 -4.66 0.46 -0.31
C LYS A 63 -3.65 1.08 -1.26
N ILE A 64 -3.02 0.23 -2.05
CA ILE A 64 -2.20 0.66 -3.19
C ILE A 64 -3.12 1.02 -4.35
N SER A 65 -2.84 2.17 -4.96
CA SER A 65 -3.49 2.67 -6.17
C SER A 65 -2.42 3.01 -7.22
N LYS A 66 -2.81 3.13 -8.49
CA LYS A 66 -1.94 3.55 -9.60
C LYS A 66 -2.48 4.80 -10.25
N ASP A 67 -1.59 5.73 -10.62
CA ASP A 67 -1.98 6.93 -11.35
C ASP A 67 -2.06 6.69 -12.87
N ARG A 68 -2.26 7.76 -13.64
CA ARG A 68 -2.36 7.69 -15.11
C ARG A 68 -1.08 7.22 -15.80
N ASN A 69 0.06 7.36 -15.13
CA ASN A 69 1.38 6.93 -15.60
C ASN A 69 1.75 5.54 -15.05
N ASN A 70 0.81 4.84 -14.40
CA ASN A 70 1.01 3.55 -13.76
C ASN A 70 1.98 3.60 -12.55
N GLU A 71 2.25 4.79 -12.01
CA GLU A 71 3.04 4.94 -10.79
C GLU A 71 2.18 4.68 -9.56
N THR A 72 2.72 3.95 -8.58
CA THR A 72 1.99 3.57 -7.38
C THR A 72 1.98 4.67 -6.32
N TYR A 73 0.88 4.74 -5.57
CA TYR A 73 0.73 5.56 -4.38
C TYR A 73 -0.21 4.86 -3.39
N ALA A 74 -0.16 5.23 -2.11
CA ALA A 74 -1.11 4.71 -1.13
C ALA A 74 -2.31 5.67 -0.97
N ASN A 75 -3.52 5.12 -0.97
CA ASN A 75 -4.69 5.82 -0.45
C ASN A 75 -4.95 5.38 0.98
N ILE A 76 -5.13 6.35 1.87
CA ILE A 76 -5.44 6.11 3.28
C ILE A 76 -6.82 6.71 3.55
N GLU A 77 -7.67 5.92 4.18
CA GLU A 77 -9.01 6.30 4.56
C GLU A 77 -8.99 7.26 5.77
N PHE A 78 -10.03 8.07 5.91
CA PHE A 78 -10.29 8.81 7.14
C PHE A 78 -11.77 9.18 7.23
N ALA A 79 -12.39 8.97 8.39
CA ALA A 79 -13.79 9.28 8.67
C ALA A 79 -14.80 8.73 7.63
N GLY A 80 -14.56 7.54 7.10
CA GLY A 80 -15.37 6.88 6.08
C GLY A 80 -15.03 7.25 4.64
N TYR A 81 -14.07 8.15 4.41
CA TYR A 81 -13.63 8.58 3.08
C TYR A 81 -12.40 7.79 2.62
N GLN A 82 -12.59 6.81 1.75
CA GLN A 82 -11.53 5.86 1.35
C GLN A 82 -10.27 6.51 0.74
N ASN A 83 -10.43 7.63 0.05
CA ASN A 83 -9.35 8.32 -0.67
C ASN A 83 -9.11 9.71 -0.06
N TYR A 84 -8.94 9.76 1.26
CA TYR A 84 -8.79 11.02 1.99
C TYR A 84 -7.33 11.52 1.93
N TYR A 85 -6.37 10.63 2.17
CA TYR A 85 -4.96 10.93 1.98
C TYR A 85 -4.36 10.17 0.78
N TYR A 86 -3.33 10.77 0.20
CA TYR A 86 -2.56 10.23 -0.91
C TYR A 86 -1.09 10.28 -0.51
N LEU A 87 -0.44 9.14 -0.34
CA LEU A 87 0.97 9.04 0.02
C LEU A 87 1.76 8.61 -1.22
N LYS A 88 2.66 9.47 -1.69
CA LYS A 88 3.50 9.20 -2.86
C LYS A 88 4.85 9.87 -2.67
N ASN A 89 5.93 9.14 -2.96
CA ASN A 89 7.31 9.67 -2.97
C ASN A 89 7.70 10.46 -1.71
N GLY A 90 7.32 9.98 -0.52
CA GLY A 90 7.65 10.64 0.76
C GLY A 90 6.80 11.86 1.09
N LYS A 91 5.75 12.16 0.32
CA LYS A 91 4.81 13.26 0.56
C LYS A 91 3.38 12.76 0.76
N LEU A 92 2.66 13.42 1.65
CA LEU A 92 1.26 13.20 1.94
C LEU A 92 0.42 14.36 1.38
N TYR A 93 -0.55 14.06 0.51
CA TYR A 93 -1.44 15.03 -0.11
C TYR A 93 -2.90 14.84 0.37
N ARG A 94 -3.73 15.88 0.25
CA ARG A 94 -5.16 15.87 0.62
C ARG A 94 -6.08 15.61 -0.56
N SER A 95 -5.55 15.62 -1.78
CA SER A 95 -6.32 15.28 -2.98
C SER A 95 -5.46 14.68 -4.08
N ILE A 96 -6.10 13.94 -4.99
CA ILE A 96 -5.46 13.44 -6.21
C ILE A 96 -4.96 14.58 -7.10
N ARG A 97 -5.62 15.74 -7.07
CA ARG A 97 -5.22 16.91 -7.85
C ARG A 97 -3.88 17.45 -7.35
N GLU A 98 -3.73 17.61 -6.04
CA GLU A 98 -2.49 18.03 -5.40
C GLU A 98 -1.35 17.06 -5.72
N MET A 99 -1.58 15.76 -5.52
CA MET A 99 -0.58 14.73 -5.82
C MET A 99 -0.16 14.74 -7.30
N ASN A 100 -1.10 14.82 -8.24
CA ASN A 100 -0.81 14.79 -9.68
C ASN A 100 -0.02 16.01 -10.17
N HIS A 101 -0.07 17.14 -9.45
CA HIS A 101 0.69 18.35 -9.79
C HIS A 101 1.88 18.57 -8.85
N ASP A 102 2.19 17.61 -7.97
CA ASP A 102 3.15 17.74 -6.86
C ASP A 102 3.02 19.08 -6.11
N ALA A 103 1.78 19.45 -5.78
CA ALA A 103 1.45 20.70 -5.14
C ALA A 103 0.96 20.45 -3.71
N LEU A 104 1.43 21.26 -2.75
CA LEU A 104 0.95 21.27 -1.36
C LEU A 104 1.12 19.95 -0.59
N GLY A 105 1.94 19.01 -1.08
CA GLY A 105 2.28 17.79 -0.35
C GLY A 105 3.10 18.10 0.90
N GLU A 106 2.70 17.52 2.03
CA GLU A 106 3.46 17.59 3.27
C GLU A 106 4.52 16.48 3.26
N GLU A 107 5.79 16.83 3.38
CA GLU A 107 6.88 15.87 3.53
C GLU A 107 6.64 15.02 4.79
N VAL A 108 6.81 13.71 4.66
CA VAL A 108 6.71 12.77 5.78
C VAL A 108 8.06 12.16 6.10
N LYS A 109 8.24 11.82 7.37
CA LYS A 109 9.43 11.11 7.86
C LYS A 109 9.03 9.74 8.33
N TYR A 110 9.55 8.71 7.67
CA TYR A 110 9.44 7.34 8.15
C TYR A 110 10.29 7.16 9.40
N ILE A 111 9.76 6.36 10.34
CA ILE A 111 10.47 5.94 11.55
C ILE A 111 11.07 4.57 11.21
N GLU A 112 12.40 4.52 11.15
CA GLU A 112 13.18 3.27 11.05
C GLU A 112 13.14 2.48 12.36
#